data_AF-A0A0A8JMN8-F1
#
_entry.id   AF-A0A0A8JMN8-F1
#
_cell.length_a   1.000
_cell.length_b   1.000
_cell.length_c   1.000
_cell.angle_alpha   90.00
_cell.angle_beta   90.00
_cell.angle_gamma   90.00
#
_symmetry.space_group_name_H-M   'P 1'
#
loop_
_entity.id
_entity.type
_entity.pdbx_description
1 polymer ?
#
loop_
_entity_poly.entity_id
_entity_poly.type
_entity_poly.pdbx_seq_one_letter_code
_entity_poly.pdbx_strand_id
1 'polypeptide(L)'
;MCSFTLIVVDVYLLFSTGALLSIQNTIQLGGIIVLSVVASGSMILLLVSFFRTSNAFAAASMLIGTFIGFLAGIYIPIGSLPDYLHPVVTWFPASHSVALFRQVLMETSLAEAFLNAPPGMKESFQFNMGIFYEINGNPASKWFSIFYLVGITILFFILSLIVMMKKKN
;
A
#
# COMPACT_ATOMS: atom_id res chain seq x y z
N MET A 1 8.73 8.67 -11.74
CA MET A 1 7.55 9.28 -11.10
C MET A 1 7.61 9.18 -9.58
N CYS A 2 7.79 8.00 -8.97
CA CYS A 2 7.79 7.85 -7.51
C CYS A 2 8.79 8.75 -6.76
N SER A 3 10.04 8.87 -7.24
CA SER A 3 11.03 9.76 -6.61
C SER A 3 10.65 11.23 -6.70
N PHE A 4 10.00 11.64 -7.79
CA PHE A 4 9.45 12.99 -7.93
C PHE A 4 8.30 13.20 -6.94
N THR A 5 7.39 12.23 -6.80
CA THR A 5 6.33 12.28 -5.79
C THR A 5 6.89 12.37 -4.37
N LEU A 6 7.98 11.66 -4.07
CA LEU A 6 8.65 11.76 -2.76
C LEU A 6 9.18 13.17 -2.49
N ILE A 7 9.78 13.83 -3.50
CA ILE A 7 10.21 15.23 -3.40
C ILE A 7 9.00 16.14 -3.15
N VAL A 8 7.88 15.93 -3.85
CA VAL A 8 6.66 16.71 -3.63
C VAL A 8 6.11 16.52 -2.21
N VAL A 9 6.13 15.30 -1.68
CA VAL A 9 5.74 15.01 -0.29
C VAL A 9 6.65 15.72 0.69
N ASP A 10 7.97 15.70 0.47
CA ASP A 10 8.95 16.34 1.35
C ASP A 10 8.76 17.88 1.38
N VAL A 11 8.55 18.48 0.20
CA VAL A 11 8.22 19.90 0.06
C VAL A 11 6.89 20.23 0.74
N TYR A 12 5.86 19.40 0.56
CA TYR A 12 4.57 19.57 1.22
C TYR A 12 4.70 19.53 2.75
N LEU A 13 5.52 18.61 3.29
CA LEU A 13 5.79 18.53 4.72
C LEU A 13 6.52 19.77 5.23
N LEU A 14 7.50 20.28 4.49
CA LEU A 14 8.16 21.54 4.85
C LEU A 14 7.15 22.69 5.03
N PHE A 15 6.17 22.81 4.13
CA PHE A 15 5.13 23.84 4.25
C PHE A 15 4.09 23.55 5.33
N SER A 16 3.82 22.27 5.64
CA SER A 16 2.75 21.88 6.57
C SER A 16 3.22 21.79 8.02
N THR A 17 4.45 21.33 8.27
CA THR A 17 5.00 21.07 9.59
C THR A 17 6.23 21.93 9.90
N GLY A 18 6.77 22.65 8.91
CA GLY A 18 8.01 23.43 9.05
C GLY A 18 9.28 22.59 9.00
N ALA A 19 9.19 21.29 8.73
CA ALA A 19 10.33 20.37 8.72
C ALA A 19 10.31 19.44 7.50
N LEU A 20 11.51 19.17 6.97
CA LEU A 20 11.72 18.13 5.97
C LEU A 20 11.74 16.74 6.63
N LEU A 21 11.55 15.71 5.81
CA LEU A 21 11.75 14.33 6.20
C LEU A 21 13.18 14.11 6.70
N SER A 22 13.30 13.40 7.82
CA SER A 22 14.60 12.93 8.29
C SER A 22 15.23 12.00 7.27
N ILE A 23 16.57 11.96 7.22
CA ILE A 23 17.30 11.04 6.33
C ILE A 23 16.86 9.59 6.52
N GLN A 24 16.56 9.21 7.77
CA GLN A 24 16.05 7.88 8.11
C GLN A 24 14.69 7.61 7.47
N ASN A 25 13.75 8.56 7.55
CA ASN A 25 12.42 8.40 6.95
C ASN A 25 12.51 8.39 5.42
N THR A 26 13.37 9.22 4.83
CA THR A 26 13.62 9.23 3.38
C THR A 26 14.15 7.87 2.90
N ILE A 27 15.11 7.26 3.61
CA ILE A 27 15.62 5.92 3.28
C ILE A 27 14.52 4.87 3.43
N GLN A 28 13.73 4.91 4.52
CA GLN A 28 12.62 3.97 4.73
C GLN A 28 11.58 4.06 3.61
N LEU A 29 11.17 5.27 3.25
CA LEU A 29 10.22 5.51 2.16
C LEU A 29 10.78 5.06 0.81
N GLY A 30 12.06 5.27 0.55
CA GLY A 30 12.74 4.73 -0.63
C GLY A 30 12.64 3.20 -0.71
N GLY A 31 12.89 2.50 0.40
CA GLY A 31 12.71 1.04 0.48
C GLY A 31 11.28 0.60 0.25
N ILE A 32 10.30 1.29 0.85
CA ILE A 32 8.87 1.01 0.66
C ILE A 32 8.45 1.26 -0.80
N ILE A 33 8.96 2.30 -1.45
CA ILE A 33 8.73 2.58 -2.88
C ILE A 33 9.22 1.41 -3.72
N VAL A 34 10.46 0.96 -3.52
CA VAL A 34 11.02 -0.17 -4.28
C VAL A 34 10.16 -1.42 -4.08
N LEU A 35 9.85 -1.77 -2.83
CA LEU A 35 9.02 -2.94 -2.53
C LEU A 35 7.62 -2.84 -3.17
N SER A 36 6.98 -1.68 -3.06
CA SER A 36 5.65 -1.43 -3.63
C SER A 36 5.64 -1.51 -5.16
N VAL A 37 6.66 -0.95 -5.82
CA VAL A 37 6.81 -0.99 -7.28
C VAL A 37 7.03 -2.42 -7.77
N VAL A 38 7.90 -3.19 -7.11
CA VAL A 38 8.16 -4.58 -7.50
C VAL A 38 6.92 -5.45 -7.25
N ALA A 39 6.25 -5.31 -6.11
CA ALA A 39 5.03 -6.05 -5.80
C ALA A 39 3.91 -5.74 -6.80
N SER A 40 3.62 -4.45 -7.03
CA SER A 40 2.61 -4.03 -7.99
C SER A 40 2.98 -4.45 -9.42
N GLY A 41 4.25 -4.31 -9.79
CA GLY A 41 4.78 -4.74 -11.09
C GLY A 41 4.57 -6.23 -11.33
N SER A 42 4.84 -7.09 -10.34
CA SER A 42 4.62 -8.54 -10.45
C SER A 42 3.14 -8.90 -10.63
N MET A 43 2.24 -8.21 -9.93
CA MET A 43 0.80 -8.39 -10.06
C MET A 43 0.30 -7.98 -11.44
N ILE A 44 0.71 -6.79 -11.92
CA ILE A 44 0.37 -6.32 -13.26
C ILE A 44 0.97 -7.24 -14.32
N LEU A 45 2.20 -7.73 -14.15
CA LEU A 45 2.83 -8.67 -15.08
C LEU A 45 2.01 -9.96 -15.22
N LEU A 46 1.54 -10.53 -14.10
CA LEU A 46 0.64 -11.67 -14.14
C LEU A 46 -0.65 -11.34 -14.88
N LEU A 47 -1.31 -10.22 -14.56
CA LEU A 47 -2.56 -9.83 -15.23
C LEU A 47 -2.36 -9.67 -16.75
N VAL A 48 -1.29 -8.99 -17.17
CA VAL A 48 -0.97 -8.76 -18.58
C VAL A 48 -0.68 -10.06 -19.32
N SER A 49 -0.10 -11.07 -18.65
CA SER A 49 0.21 -12.36 -19.28
C SER A 49 -1.02 -13.07 -19.89
N PHE A 50 -2.22 -12.80 -19.35
CA PHE A 50 -3.49 -13.34 -19.86
C PHE A 50 -4.03 -12.57 -21.07
N PHE A 51 -3.63 -11.33 -21.30
CA PHE A 51 -4.15 -10.54 -22.41
C PHE A 51 -3.47 -10.91 -23.74
N ARG A 52 -4.23 -10.74 -24.83
CA ARG A 52 -3.78 -11.04 -26.20
C ARG A 52 -3.82 -9.81 -27.12
N THR A 53 -4.46 -8.71 -26.70
CA THR A 53 -4.62 -7.50 -27.49
C THR A 53 -4.37 -6.25 -26.64
N SER A 54 -3.91 -5.18 -27.28
CA SER A 54 -3.72 -3.87 -26.62
C SER A 54 -5.04 -3.29 -26.08
N ASN A 55 -6.17 -3.58 -26.74
CA ASN A 55 -7.48 -3.11 -26.27
C ASN A 55 -7.90 -3.76 -24.95
N ALA A 56 -7.67 -5.08 -24.80
CA ALA A 56 -7.96 -5.77 -23.54
C ALA A 56 -7.06 -5.26 -22.40
N PHE A 57 -5.77 -5.03 -22.69
CA PHE A 57 -4.86 -4.43 -21.74
C PHE A 57 -5.32 -3.02 -21.31
N ALA A 58 -5.64 -2.16 -22.27
CA ALA A 58 -6.07 -0.79 -21.99
C ALA A 58 -7.34 -0.75 -21.13
N ALA A 59 -8.33 -1.58 -21.45
CA ALA A 59 -9.57 -1.69 -20.65
C ALA A 59 -9.27 -2.15 -19.21
N ALA A 60 -8.41 -3.16 -19.03
CA ALA A 60 -8.02 -3.63 -17.71
C ALA A 60 -7.25 -2.56 -16.92
N SER A 61 -6.30 -1.87 -17.55
CA SER A 61 -5.55 -0.78 -16.92
C SER A 61 -6.46 0.36 -16.47
N MET A 62 -7.49 0.70 -17.26
CA MET A 62 -8.47 1.71 -16.89
C MET A 62 -9.25 1.28 -15.64
N LEU A 63 -9.80 0.06 -15.61
CA LEU A 63 -10.53 -0.47 -14.46
C LEU A 63 -9.67 -0.50 -13.20
N ILE A 64 -8.44 -1.02 -13.30
CA ILE A 64 -7.50 -1.05 -12.17
C ILE A 64 -7.22 0.37 -11.70
N GLY A 65 -6.92 1.30 -12.63
CA GLY A 65 -6.64 2.70 -12.30
C GLY A 65 -7.80 3.40 -11.59
N THR A 66 -9.05 3.09 -11.96
CA THR A 66 -10.23 3.66 -11.30
C THR A 66 -10.47 3.08 -9.91
N PHE A 67 -10.29 1.77 -9.73
CA PHE A 67 -10.63 1.10 -8.46
C PHE A 67 -9.48 1.02 -7.45
N ILE A 68 -8.22 1.22 -7.86
CA ILE A 68 -7.07 0.97 -6.98
C ILE A 68 -7.09 1.81 -5.70
N GLY A 69 -7.55 3.06 -5.76
CA GLY A 69 -7.66 3.93 -4.59
C GLY A 69 -8.75 3.48 -3.60
N PHE A 70 -9.80 2.82 -4.08
CA PHE A 70 -10.82 2.21 -3.22
C PHE A 70 -10.34 0.89 -2.63
N LEU A 71 -9.76 0.02 -3.48
CA LEU A 71 -9.24 -1.29 -3.06
C LEU A 71 -8.09 -1.17 -2.05
N ALA A 72 -7.29 -0.10 -2.15
CA ALA A 72 -6.21 0.19 -1.22
C ALA A 72 -6.63 1.01 0.02
N GLY A 73 -7.92 1.32 0.17
CA GLY A 73 -8.44 2.11 1.29
C GLY A 73 -7.86 3.53 1.35
N ILE A 74 -7.53 4.14 0.20
CA ILE A 74 -6.96 5.50 0.10
C ILE A 74 -8.08 6.54 0.14
N TYR A 75 -9.16 6.31 -0.60
CA TYR A 75 -10.28 7.26 -0.69
C TYR A 75 -11.26 7.15 0.48
N ILE A 76 -11.46 5.93 1.00
CA ILE A 76 -12.36 5.67 2.12
C ILE A 76 -11.57 4.88 3.16
N PRO A 77 -11.48 5.37 4.41
CA PRO A 77 -10.84 4.63 5.50
C PRO A 77 -11.51 3.29 5.71
N ILE A 78 -10.72 2.26 6.04
CA ILE A 78 -11.24 0.90 6.21
C ILE A 78 -12.31 0.83 7.30
N GLY A 79 -12.16 1.59 8.39
CA GLY A 79 -13.16 1.62 9.48
C GLY A 79 -14.49 2.28 9.12
N SER A 80 -14.57 2.98 7.99
CA SER A 80 -15.83 3.55 7.47
C SER A 80 -16.51 2.63 6.44
N LEU A 81 -15.88 1.51 6.08
CA LEU A 81 -16.46 0.54 5.16
C LEU A 81 -17.32 -0.47 5.92
N PRO A 82 -18.37 -1.02 5.27
CA PRO A 82 -19.06 -2.20 5.77
C PRO A 82 -18.09 -3.37 6.04
N ASP A 83 -18.34 -4.14 7.09
CA ASP A 83 -17.46 -5.23 7.54
C ASP A 83 -17.10 -6.24 6.45
N TYR A 84 -18.02 -6.50 5.51
CA TYR A 84 -17.79 -7.42 4.40
C TYR A 84 -16.72 -6.93 3.39
N LEU A 85 -16.42 -5.64 3.38
CA LEU A 85 -15.36 -5.05 2.54
C LEU A 85 -14.00 -5.00 3.23
N HIS A 86 -13.93 -5.15 4.55
CA HIS A 86 -12.66 -5.08 5.28
C HIS A 86 -11.67 -6.12 4.77
N PRO A 87 -12.03 -7.41 4.56
CA PRO A 87 -11.08 -8.39 4.04
C PRO A 87 -10.57 -8.04 2.64
N VAL A 88 -11.41 -7.45 1.79
CA VAL A 88 -11.03 -7.05 0.43
C VAL A 88 -9.92 -6.01 0.49
N VAL A 89 -10.09 -4.98 1.33
CA VAL A 89 -9.08 -3.93 1.50
C VAL A 89 -7.84 -4.49 2.21
N THR A 90 -7.99 -5.21 3.32
CA THR A 90 -6.88 -5.75 4.10
C THR A 90 -5.98 -6.66 3.26
N TRP A 91 -6.55 -7.55 2.44
CA TRP A 91 -5.78 -8.51 1.64
C TRP A 91 -5.41 -8.00 0.24
N PHE A 92 -5.79 -6.78 -0.13
CA PHE A 92 -5.34 -6.21 -1.39
C PHE A 92 -3.87 -5.79 -1.27
N PRO A 93 -2.95 -6.24 -2.15
CA PRO A 93 -1.52 -6.01 -1.94
C PRO A 93 -1.11 -4.56 -1.79
N ALA A 94 -1.70 -3.65 -2.57
CA ALA A 94 -1.36 -2.23 -2.48
C ALA A 94 -1.71 -1.63 -1.11
N SER A 95 -2.70 -2.18 -0.40
CA SER A 95 -3.09 -1.74 0.95
C SER A 95 -1.97 -1.86 1.97
N HIS A 96 -1.12 -2.88 1.83
CA HIS A 96 0.06 -3.05 2.68
C HIS A 96 1.16 -2.05 2.34
N SER A 97 1.32 -1.65 1.07
CA SER A 97 2.20 -0.53 0.72
C SER A 97 1.70 0.78 1.32
N VAL A 98 0.39 1.06 1.22
CA VAL A 98 -0.23 2.25 1.79
C VAL A 98 -0.07 2.29 3.32
N ALA A 99 -0.32 1.18 4.01
CA ALA A 99 -0.13 1.10 5.47
C ALA A 99 1.31 1.42 5.87
N LEU A 100 2.31 0.87 5.16
CA LEU A 100 3.73 1.17 5.42
C LEU A 100 4.07 2.65 5.19
N PHE A 101 3.53 3.28 4.14
CA PHE A 101 3.68 4.72 3.92
C PHE A 101 3.07 5.53 5.07
N ARG A 102 1.84 5.20 5.49
CA ARG A 102 1.16 5.87 6.61
C ARG A 102 1.95 5.73 7.92
N GLN A 103 2.47 4.55 8.22
CA GLN A 103 3.26 4.30 9.43
C GLN A 103 4.48 5.21 9.52
N VAL A 104 5.19 5.45 8.40
CA VAL A 104 6.39 6.30 8.39
C VAL A 104 6.03 7.79 8.34
N LEU A 105 5.08 8.18 7.48
CA LEU A 105 4.73 9.59 7.27
C LEU A 105 3.95 10.18 8.45
N MET A 106 3.17 9.37 9.15
CA MET A 106 2.29 9.84 10.24
C MET A 106 2.90 9.62 11.63
N GLU A 107 4.09 9.03 11.76
CA GLU A 107 4.69 8.65 13.05
C GLU A 107 4.72 9.82 14.04
N THR A 108 5.34 10.94 13.64
CA THR A 108 5.46 12.14 14.48
C THR A 108 4.11 12.79 14.74
N SER A 109 3.29 13.00 13.70
CA SER A 109 1.98 13.65 13.82
C SER A 109 1.02 12.86 14.72
N LEU A 110 1.07 11.52 14.69
CA LEU A 110 0.30 10.68 15.60
C LEU A 110 0.79 10.74 17.04
N ALA A 111 2.09 10.92 17.26
CA ALA A 111 2.63 11.08 18.61
C ALA A 111 2.18 12.41 19.23
N GLU A 112 2.21 13.49 18.45
CA GLU A 112 1.80 14.83 18.89
C GLU A 112 0.29 14.95 19.05
N ALA A 113 -0.49 14.54 18.04
CA ALA A 113 -1.95 14.69 18.05
C ALA A 113 -2.65 13.91 19.17
N PHE A 114 -2.05 12.79 19.63
CA PHE A 114 -2.62 11.93 20.64
C PHE A 114 -1.89 11.97 21.99
N LEU A 115 -0.99 12.94 22.21
CA LEU A 115 -0.15 13.03 23.42
C LEU A 115 -0.96 12.97 24.73
N ASN A 116 -2.13 13.61 24.76
CA ASN A 116 -3.03 13.68 25.92
C ASN A 116 -4.39 13.02 25.64
N ALA A 117 -4.46 12.13 24.63
CA ALA A 117 -5.71 11.48 24.27
C ALA A 117 -6.08 10.37 25.27
N PRO A 118 -7.38 10.06 25.42
CA PRO A 118 -7.82 8.91 26.21
C PRO A 118 -7.16 7.59 25.74
N PRO A 119 -6.94 6.64 26.65
CA PRO A 119 -6.43 5.31 26.31
C PRO A 119 -7.23 4.66 25.17
N GLY A 120 -6.54 4.02 24.23
CA GLY A 120 -7.16 3.33 23.09
C GLY A 120 -7.61 4.23 21.93
N MET A 121 -7.66 5.56 22.09
CA MET A 121 -8.11 6.46 21.01
C MET A 121 -7.14 6.47 19.82
N LYS A 122 -5.82 6.51 20.10
CA LYS A 122 -4.78 6.43 19.05
C LYS A 122 -4.85 5.12 18.28
N GLU A 123 -5.00 4.01 19.00
CA GLU A 123 -5.07 2.67 18.41
C GLU A 123 -6.32 2.53 17.53
N SER A 124 -7.48 2.95 18.04
CA SER A 124 -8.72 2.98 17.26
C SER A 124 -8.57 3.81 15.99
N PHE A 125 -7.95 5.00 16.07
CA PHE A 125 -7.68 5.82 14.90
C PHE A 125 -6.77 5.10 13.89
N GLN A 126 -5.71 4.46 14.38
CA GLN A 126 -4.75 3.73 13.54
C GLN A 126 -5.39 2.57 12.77
N PHE A 127 -6.29 1.81 13.39
CA PHE A 127 -7.04 0.75 12.70
C PHE A 127 -8.09 1.31 11.75
N ASN A 128 -8.87 2.32 12.19
CA ASN A 128 -9.88 2.95 11.35
C ASN A 128 -9.29 3.54 10.06
N MET A 129 -8.09 4.14 10.14
CA MET A 129 -7.39 4.72 9.01
C MET A 129 -6.57 3.72 8.18
N GLY A 130 -6.52 2.43 8.57
CA GLY A 130 -5.69 1.43 7.90
C GLY A 130 -4.20 1.78 7.95
N ILE A 131 -3.73 2.29 9.08
CA ILE A 131 -2.29 2.45 9.39
C ILE A 131 -1.74 1.11 9.86
N PHE A 132 -2.53 0.39 10.66
CA PHE A 132 -2.35 -1.02 10.97
C PHE A 132 -3.62 -1.77 10.59
N TYR A 133 -3.49 -3.06 10.29
CA TYR A 133 -4.61 -3.95 10.01
C TYR A 133 -4.73 -5.00 11.11
N GLU A 134 -5.92 -5.50 11.34
CA GLU A 134 -6.15 -6.68 12.18
C GLU A 134 -6.16 -7.94 11.31
N ILE A 135 -5.39 -8.94 11.71
CA ILE A 135 -5.34 -10.25 11.06
C ILE A 135 -5.70 -11.28 12.13
N ASN A 136 -6.84 -11.97 11.93
CA ASN A 136 -7.37 -12.95 12.89
C ASN A 136 -7.52 -12.35 14.31
N GLY A 137 -8.01 -11.11 14.41
CA GLY A 137 -8.22 -10.41 15.69
C GLY A 137 -6.95 -9.92 16.38
N ASN A 138 -5.78 -9.96 15.71
CA ASN A 138 -4.54 -9.44 16.25
C ASN A 138 -3.97 -8.32 15.37
N PRO A 139 -3.36 -7.27 15.96
CA PRO A 139 -2.65 -6.24 15.22
C PRO A 139 -1.54 -6.82 14.34
N ALA A 140 -1.61 -6.56 13.03
CA ALA A 140 -0.54 -6.90 12.12
C ALA A 140 0.67 -6.00 12.36
N SER A 141 1.84 -6.60 12.49
CA SER A 141 3.08 -5.84 12.62
C SER A 141 3.47 -5.17 11.29
N LYS A 142 4.32 -4.14 11.35
CA LYS A 142 4.99 -3.57 10.18
C LYS A 142 5.68 -4.66 9.33
N TRP A 143 6.33 -5.61 10.00
CA TRP A 143 7.01 -6.74 9.37
C TRP A 143 6.08 -7.68 8.63
N PHE A 144 4.86 -7.89 9.14
CA PHE A 144 3.85 -8.67 8.42
C PHE A 144 3.59 -8.08 7.04
N SER A 145 3.37 -6.77 6.95
CA SER A 145 3.13 -6.08 5.67
C SER A 145 4.32 -6.20 4.70
N ILE A 146 5.54 -6.11 5.21
CA ILE A 146 6.76 -6.27 4.41
C ILE A 146 6.86 -7.70 3.85
N PHE A 147 6.76 -8.72 4.72
CA PHE A 147 6.85 -10.12 4.29
C PHE A 147 5.68 -10.52 3.39
N TYR A 148 4.49 -9.98 3.64
CA TYR A 148 3.33 -10.16 2.80
C TYR A 148 3.59 -9.64 1.38
N LEU A 149 4.11 -8.41 1.24
CA LEU A 149 4.46 -7.84 -0.08
C LEU A 149 5.56 -8.63 -0.79
N VAL A 150 6.58 -9.10 -0.06
CA VAL A 150 7.62 -9.98 -0.62
C VAL A 150 7.01 -11.31 -1.09
N GLY A 151 6.15 -11.92 -0.30
CA GLY A 151 5.46 -13.16 -0.65
C GLY A 151 4.57 -13.00 -1.89
N ILE A 152 3.79 -11.92 -1.94
CA ILE A 152 2.96 -11.56 -3.10
C ILE A 152 3.82 -11.35 -4.34
N THR A 153 4.95 -10.65 -4.20
CA THR A 153 5.90 -10.42 -5.30
C THR A 153 6.36 -11.74 -5.90
N ILE A 154 6.85 -12.65 -5.04
CA ILE A 154 7.38 -13.96 -5.46
C ILE A 154 6.25 -14.77 -6.11
N LEU A 155 5.08 -14.84 -5.46
CA LEU A 155 3.93 -15.60 -5.94
C LEU A 155 3.49 -15.15 -7.34
N PHE A 156 3.21 -13.85 -7.52
CA PHE A 156 2.72 -13.35 -8.80
C PHE A 156 3.79 -13.38 -9.88
N PHE A 157 5.04 -13.13 -9.54
CA PHE A 157 6.13 -13.26 -10.49
C PHE A 157 6.26 -14.71 -10.99
N ILE A 158 6.30 -15.70 -10.10
CA ILE A 158 6.35 -17.14 -10.48
C ILE A 158 5.14 -17.52 -11.33
N LEU A 159 3.93 -17.15 -10.90
CA LEU A 159 2.71 -17.44 -11.66
C LEU A 159 2.75 -16.82 -13.06
N SER A 160 3.26 -15.59 -13.18
CA SER A 160 3.37 -14.91 -14.48
C SER A 160 4.30 -15.67 -15.43
N LEU A 161 5.44 -16.15 -14.93
CA LEU A 161 6.37 -16.97 -15.71
C LEU A 161 5.72 -18.28 -16.17
N ILE A 162 5.00 -18.96 -15.29
CA ILE A 162 4.30 -20.22 -15.64
C ILE A 162 3.27 -19.98 -16.75
N VAL A 163 2.47 -18.91 -16.66
CA VAL A 163 1.47 -18.57 -17.68
C VAL A 163 2.14 -18.25 -19.01
N MET A 164 3.20 -17.46 -19.00
CA MET A 164 3.95 -17.10 -20.21
C MET A 164 4.63 -18.30 -20.87
N MET A 165 5.20 -19.22 -20.08
CA MET A 165 5.81 -20.46 -20.60
C MET A 165 4.77 -21.37 -21.26
N LYS A 166 3.59 -21.54 -20.66
CA LYS A 166 2.50 -22.36 -21.22
C LYS A 166 1.90 -21.80 -22.51
N LYS A 167 2.06 -20.50 -22.78
CA LYS A 167 1.56 -19.84 -24.00
C LYS A 167 2.53 -19.94 -25.17
N LYS A 168 3.81 -20.26 -24.89
CA LYS A 168 4.87 -20.42 -25.90
C LYS A 168 4.94 -21.85 -26.46
N ASN A 169 4.48 -22.83 -25.69
CA ASN A 169 4.27 -24.21 -26.12
C ASN A 169 2.86 -24.37 -26.72
#